data_AF-A0A6J2Y1A7-F1
#
_entry.id   AF-A0A6J2Y1A7-F1
#
_cell.length_a   1.000
_cell.length_b   1.000
_cell.length_c   1.000
_cell.angle_alpha   90.00
_cell.angle_beta   90.00
_cell.angle_gamma   90.00
#
_symmetry.space_group_name_H-M   'P 1'
#
loop_
_entity.id
_entity.type
_entity.pdbx_description
1 polymer ?
#
loop_
_entity_poly.entity_id
_entity_poly.type
_entity_poly.pdbx_seq_one_letter_code
_entity_poly.pdbx_strand_id
1 'polypeptide(L)'
;MVYTISDKVDGIPEKGQPPPPPVMDSKFQRVKTEEEDVEGPIYGPNESWRIWKNVLVIGFAFMIHFTAFWGASNLQSSINSEASLGTFTLAAIYASLILSNIFLPVIVIRWLGAKWTISLAFVAYMPFIMAQFYPKFHTMIPAGLAVGFGGGPLWCAKCTFLTIVSEAYSKVTGISSDIVVTRFFGVFFMFYQFSQVWGNLISSAVLSSGESPLAEIQSNVSFSNITEVFKEIVNISTPQRDSGDICGANFCPGTSLEAVPNLTPPSPSKIQTIAGIYLACMIVASLTVAFFVDSVKR
;
A
#
# COMPACT_ATOMS: atom_id res chain seq x y z
N MET A 1 -7.96 -35.62 -22.27
CA MET A 1 -6.74 -36.24 -22.82
C MET A 1 -6.09 -36.98 -21.67
N VAL A 2 -5.99 -38.30 -21.79
CA VAL A 2 -5.69 -39.26 -20.71
C VAL A 2 -4.21 -39.16 -20.34
N TYR A 3 -3.89 -39.04 -19.05
CA TYR A 3 -2.52 -39.22 -18.57
C TYR A 3 -2.31 -40.69 -18.19
N THR A 4 -1.48 -41.39 -18.96
CA THR A 4 -0.95 -42.70 -18.57
C THR A 4 0.37 -42.50 -17.84
N ILE A 5 0.40 -42.88 -16.56
CA ILE A 5 1.62 -43.06 -15.77
C ILE A 5 2.31 -44.31 -16.34
N SER A 6 3.48 -44.15 -16.96
CA SER A 6 4.31 -45.28 -17.34
C SER A 6 5.26 -45.60 -16.20
N ASP A 7 4.97 -46.70 -15.52
CA ASP A 7 5.89 -47.40 -14.63
C ASP A 7 7.20 -47.71 -15.37
N LYS A 8 8.30 -47.17 -14.87
CA LYS A 8 9.61 -47.79 -15.01
C LYS A 8 10.26 -47.86 -13.64
N VAL A 9 10.01 -49.00 -13.00
CA VAL A 9 10.85 -49.52 -11.92
C VAL A 9 12.14 -49.99 -12.58
N ASP A 10 13.15 -49.13 -12.60
CA ASP A 10 14.50 -49.51 -13.02
C ASP A 10 15.36 -49.79 -11.77
N GLY A 11 15.62 -51.08 -11.56
CA GLY A 11 16.84 -51.68 -10.98
C GLY A 11 17.47 -51.09 -9.72
N ILE A 12 17.48 -51.90 -8.65
CA ILE A 12 18.34 -51.71 -7.47
C ILE A 12 19.81 -51.64 -7.91
N PRO A 13 20.59 -50.61 -7.52
CA PRO A 13 22.01 -50.53 -7.89
C PRO A 13 22.88 -51.46 -7.02
N GLU A 14 23.75 -52.21 -7.68
CA GLU A 14 24.85 -52.96 -7.07
C GLU A 14 25.88 -51.97 -6.48
N LYS A 15 26.44 -52.31 -5.31
CA LYS A 15 27.33 -51.44 -4.52
C LYS A 15 28.60 -51.05 -5.29
N GLY A 16 28.84 -49.74 -5.45
CA GLY A 16 30.20 -49.21 -5.54
C GLY A 16 30.54 -48.19 -6.65
N GLN A 17 29.60 -47.76 -7.49
CA GLN A 17 29.90 -46.84 -8.60
C GLN A 17 29.06 -45.54 -8.50
N PRO A 18 29.65 -44.34 -8.65
CA PRO A 18 28.89 -43.10 -8.63
C PRO A 18 27.91 -43.04 -9.82
N PRO A 19 26.69 -42.50 -9.63
CA PRO A 19 25.68 -42.48 -10.67
C PRO A 19 26.15 -41.66 -11.89
N PRO A 20 25.79 -42.06 -13.12
CA PRO A 20 26.12 -41.28 -14.31
C PRO A 20 25.43 -39.91 -14.26
N PRO A 21 26.06 -38.84 -14.77
CA PRO A 21 25.45 -37.52 -14.82
C PRO A 21 24.15 -37.57 -15.64
N PRO A 22 23.10 -36.83 -15.24
CA PRO A 22 21.84 -36.82 -15.94
C PRO A 22 22.04 -36.31 -17.37
N VAL A 23 21.73 -37.16 -18.35
CA VAL A 23 21.71 -36.79 -19.76
C VAL A 23 20.49 -35.88 -19.97
N MET A 24 20.72 -34.58 -20.10
CA MET A 24 19.66 -33.64 -20.49
C MET A 24 19.26 -33.88 -21.94
N ASP A 25 17.97 -34.06 -22.16
CA ASP A 25 17.36 -34.11 -23.49
C ASP A 25 17.71 -32.86 -24.29
N SER A 26 18.16 -33.07 -25.53
CA SER A 26 18.56 -32.04 -26.51
C SER A 26 17.48 -30.99 -26.85
N LYS A 27 16.28 -31.10 -26.27
CA LYS A 27 15.17 -30.16 -26.45
C LYS A 27 15.13 -29.00 -25.45
N PHE A 28 15.94 -29.01 -24.40
CA PHE A 28 16.04 -27.91 -23.44
C PHE A 28 17.46 -27.37 -23.37
N GLN A 29 17.86 -26.70 -24.44
CA GLN A 29 19.07 -25.90 -24.45
C GLN A 29 18.78 -24.59 -23.71
N ARG A 30 19.47 -24.34 -22.59
CA ARG A 30 19.51 -23.01 -21.96
C ARG A 30 19.98 -22.04 -23.05
N VAL A 31 19.15 -21.07 -23.43
CA VAL A 31 19.57 -19.99 -24.33
C VAL A 31 20.79 -19.35 -23.68
N LYS A 32 21.97 -19.57 -24.27
CA LYS A 32 23.14 -18.76 -23.97
C LYS A 32 22.80 -17.40 -24.56
N THR A 33 22.45 -16.44 -23.69
CA THR A 33 22.56 -15.04 -24.06
C THR A 33 24.04 -14.82 -24.29
N GLU A 34 24.44 -14.76 -25.56
CA GLU A 34 25.70 -14.13 -25.91
C GLU A 34 25.60 -12.71 -25.36
N GLU A 35 26.42 -12.41 -24.35
CA GLU A 35 26.76 -11.05 -23.98
C GLU A 35 27.52 -10.48 -25.18
N GLU A 36 26.79 -10.11 -26.24
CA GLU A 36 27.30 -9.10 -27.15
C GLU A 36 27.49 -7.86 -26.29
N ASP A 37 28.76 -7.43 -26.19
CA ASP A 37 29.17 -6.10 -25.78
C ASP A 37 28.59 -5.06 -26.76
N VAL A 38 27.25 -4.96 -26.80
CA VAL A 38 26.58 -3.78 -27.33
C VAL A 38 26.97 -2.69 -26.34
N GLU A 39 27.83 -1.75 -26.78
CA GLU A 39 28.14 -0.53 -26.05
C GLU A 39 26.82 0.01 -25.48
N GLY A 40 26.61 -0.23 -24.18
CA GLY A 40 25.39 0.15 -23.50
C GLY A 40 25.22 1.66 -23.65
N PRO A 41 23.98 2.17 -23.67
CA PRO A 41 23.76 3.61 -23.73
C PRO A 41 24.63 4.30 -22.68
N ILE A 42 25.47 5.26 -23.10
CA ILE A 42 26.42 5.95 -22.22
C ILE A 42 25.60 6.68 -21.14
N TYR A 43 25.52 6.08 -19.96
CA TYR A 43 24.81 6.65 -18.84
C TYR A 43 25.63 7.79 -18.26
N GLY A 44 24.99 8.95 -18.07
CA GLY A 44 25.66 10.10 -17.46
C GLY A 44 26.05 9.81 -15.99
N PRO A 45 27.06 10.51 -15.45
CA PRO A 45 27.53 10.31 -14.07
C PRO A 45 26.44 10.51 -13.00
N ASN A 46 25.37 11.24 -13.34
CA ASN A 46 24.26 11.52 -12.44
C ASN A 46 23.08 10.52 -12.54
N GLU A 47 23.16 9.50 -13.40
CA GLU A 47 22.00 8.62 -13.65
C GLU A 47 21.66 7.75 -12.42
N SER A 48 22.66 7.22 -11.72
CA SER A 48 22.46 6.48 -10.46
C SER A 48 21.70 7.28 -9.41
N TRP A 49 22.03 8.58 -9.28
CA TRP A 49 21.34 9.48 -8.35
C TRP A 49 19.90 9.73 -8.78
N ARG A 50 19.65 9.94 -10.08
CA ARG A 50 18.29 10.12 -10.62
C ARG A 50 17.41 8.89 -10.41
N ILE A 51 17.98 7.70 -10.59
CA ILE A 51 17.27 6.44 -10.33
C ILE A 51 16.90 6.33 -8.85
N TRP A 52 17.86 6.55 -7.94
CA TRP A 52 17.59 6.54 -6.50
C TRP A 52 16.56 7.59 -6.09
N LYS A 53 16.66 8.81 -6.61
CA LYS A 53 15.65 9.86 -6.42
C LYS A 53 14.27 9.36 -6.81
N ASN A 54 14.11 8.76 -7.99
CA ASN A 54 12.82 8.25 -8.45
C ASN A 54 12.26 7.14 -7.55
N VAL A 55 13.10 6.18 -7.13
CA VAL A 55 12.70 5.09 -6.22
C VAL A 55 12.21 5.66 -4.89
N LEU A 56 12.95 6.61 -4.31
CA LEU A 56 12.59 7.25 -3.05
C LEU A 56 11.32 8.11 -3.16
N VAL A 57 11.19 8.90 -4.23
CA VAL A 57 9.99 9.72 -4.48
C VAL A 57 8.75 8.85 -4.65
N ILE A 58 8.83 7.73 -5.40
CA ILE A 58 7.71 6.80 -5.53
C ILE A 58 7.39 6.13 -4.19
N GLY A 59 8.40 5.67 -3.45
CA GLY A 59 8.20 5.07 -2.13
C GLY A 59 7.48 6.02 -1.18
N PHE A 60 7.94 7.28 -1.11
CA PHE A 60 7.34 8.31 -0.27
C PHE A 60 5.92 8.69 -0.72
N ALA A 61 5.67 8.78 -2.02
CA ALA A 61 4.33 9.06 -2.54
C ALA A 61 3.35 7.92 -2.23
N PHE A 62 3.77 6.66 -2.36
CA PHE A 62 2.98 5.51 -1.92
C PHE A 62 2.75 5.53 -0.41
N MET A 63 3.75 5.90 0.39
CA MET A 63 3.58 6.03 1.84
C MET A 63 2.47 7.03 2.17
N ILE A 64 2.53 8.25 1.64
CA ILE A 64 1.50 9.28 1.88
C ILE A 64 0.12 8.82 1.41
N HIS A 65 0.04 8.24 0.21
CA HIS A 65 -1.22 7.77 -0.36
C HIS A 65 -1.85 6.65 0.48
N PHE A 66 -1.06 5.65 0.87
CA PHE A 66 -1.54 4.51 1.64
C PHE A 66 -1.71 4.81 3.13
N THR A 67 -1.09 5.86 3.66
CA THR A 67 -1.40 6.39 5.00
C THR A 67 -2.88 6.78 5.08
N ALA A 68 -3.37 7.49 4.07
CA ALA A 68 -4.78 7.83 3.95
C ALA A 68 -5.66 6.59 3.75
N PHE A 69 -5.27 5.69 2.84
CA PHE A 69 -6.07 4.49 2.55
C PHE A 69 -6.19 3.54 3.75
N TRP A 70 -5.08 3.22 4.43
CA TRP A 70 -5.08 2.31 5.58
C TRP A 70 -5.79 2.92 6.79
N GLY A 71 -5.55 4.21 7.06
CA GLY A 71 -6.23 4.92 8.14
C GLY A 71 -7.75 4.91 7.96
N ALA A 72 -8.25 5.17 6.75
CA ALA A 72 -9.67 5.10 6.44
C ALA A 72 -10.21 3.66 6.43
N SER A 73 -9.47 2.72 5.83
CA SER A 73 -9.90 1.32 5.67
C SER A 73 -10.01 0.58 7.01
N ASN A 74 -9.06 0.79 7.91
CA ASN A 74 -9.04 0.14 9.23
C ASN A 74 -10.22 0.60 10.11
N LEU A 75 -10.75 1.80 9.87
CA LEU A 75 -11.89 2.33 10.59
C LEU A 75 -13.25 1.92 9.98
N GLN A 76 -13.28 1.39 8.75
CA GLN A 76 -14.52 1.18 7.99
C GLN A 76 -15.59 0.39 8.74
N SER A 77 -15.22 -0.78 9.29
CA SER A 77 -16.18 -1.64 10.00
C SER A 77 -16.72 -0.99 11.28
N SER A 78 -15.96 -0.07 11.87
CA SER A 78 -16.32 0.59 13.14
C SER A 78 -17.16 1.84 12.91
N ILE A 79 -16.78 2.69 11.95
CA ILE A 79 -17.47 3.98 11.69
C ILE A 79 -18.68 3.83 10.75
N ASN A 80 -18.64 2.84 9.85
CA ASN A 80 -19.71 2.56 8.87
C ASN A 80 -20.34 1.18 9.18
N SER A 81 -20.70 0.97 10.45
CA SER A 81 -21.26 -0.30 10.95
C SER A 81 -22.74 -0.49 10.60
N GLU A 82 -23.46 0.57 10.26
CA GLU A 82 -24.86 0.52 9.82
C GLU A 82 -25.01 -0.43 8.62
N ALA A 83 -25.84 -1.47 8.79
CA ALA A 83 -26.10 -2.51 7.79
C ALA A 83 -24.82 -3.15 7.19
N SER A 84 -23.70 -3.17 7.92
CA SER A 84 -22.40 -3.67 7.45
C SER A 84 -21.85 -2.96 6.20
N LEU A 85 -22.20 -1.68 5.99
CA LEU A 85 -21.77 -0.88 4.85
C LEU A 85 -20.25 -0.91 4.63
N GLY A 86 -19.46 -0.75 5.70
CA GLY A 86 -18.00 -0.81 5.64
C GLY A 86 -17.47 -2.16 5.13
N THR A 87 -18.03 -3.26 5.62
CA THR A 87 -17.67 -4.62 5.21
C THR A 87 -18.01 -4.89 3.75
N PHE A 88 -19.22 -4.52 3.30
CA PHE A 88 -19.61 -4.65 1.89
C PHE A 88 -18.72 -3.81 0.96
N THR A 89 -18.34 -2.61 1.40
CA THR A 89 -17.44 -1.74 0.64
C THR A 89 -16.06 -2.36 0.51
N LEU A 90 -15.51 -2.92 1.59
CA LEU A 90 -14.22 -3.60 1.56
C LEU A 90 -14.26 -4.87 0.68
N ALA A 91 -15.36 -5.64 0.73
CA ALA A 91 -15.58 -6.76 -0.17
C ALA A 91 -15.61 -6.32 -1.64
N ALA A 92 -16.26 -5.19 -1.94
CA ALA A 92 -16.29 -4.62 -3.30
C ALA A 92 -14.89 -4.21 -3.79
N ILE A 93 -14.05 -3.63 -2.93
CA ILE A 93 -12.64 -3.31 -3.25
C ILE A 93 -11.89 -4.59 -3.69
N TYR A 94 -11.98 -5.66 -2.89
CA TYR A 94 -11.26 -6.89 -3.21
C TYR A 94 -11.81 -7.61 -4.44
N ALA A 95 -13.14 -7.65 -4.61
CA ALA A 95 -13.77 -8.26 -5.78
C ALA A 95 -13.38 -7.53 -7.08
N SER A 96 -13.44 -6.20 -7.09
CA SER A 96 -13.01 -5.40 -8.24
C SER A 96 -11.50 -5.46 -8.47
N LEU A 97 -10.67 -5.56 -7.43
CA LEU A 97 -9.23 -5.77 -7.57
C LEU A 97 -8.88 -7.08 -8.28
N ILE A 98 -9.59 -8.18 -7.95
CA ILE A 98 -9.42 -9.46 -8.64
C ILE A 98 -9.72 -9.31 -10.13
N LEU A 99 -10.86 -8.72 -10.48
CA LEU A 99 -11.23 -8.46 -11.88
C LEU A 99 -10.23 -7.55 -12.58
N SER A 100 -9.74 -6.54 -11.86
CA SER A 100 -8.78 -5.57 -12.35
C SER A 100 -7.48 -6.25 -12.79
N ASN A 101 -6.92 -7.15 -11.97
CA ASN A 101 -5.63 -7.78 -12.22
C ASN A 101 -5.57 -8.60 -13.53
N ILE A 102 -6.71 -9.01 -14.08
CA ILE A 102 -6.74 -9.85 -15.29
C ILE A 102 -6.41 -9.06 -16.56
N PHE A 103 -6.95 -7.83 -16.69
CA PHE A 103 -6.91 -7.10 -17.98
C PHE A 103 -6.42 -5.65 -17.86
N LEU A 104 -6.80 -4.94 -16.80
CA LEU A 104 -6.56 -3.51 -16.66
C LEU A 104 -5.06 -3.14 -16.62
N PRO A 105 -4.18 -3.86 -15.88
CA PRO A 105 -2.75 -3.57 -15.86
C PRO A 105 -2.12 -3.49 -17.25
N VAL A 106 -2.34 -4.52 -18.08
CA VAL A 106 -1.72 -4.63 -19.40
C VAL A 106 -2.17 -3.49 -20.30
N ILE A 107 -3.47 -3.17 -20.29
CA ILE A 107 -4.05 -2.11 -21.14
C ILE A 107 -3.52 -0.75 -20.71
N VAL A 108 -3.65 -0.42 -19.42
CA VAL A 108 -3.37 0.93 -18.90
C VAL A 108 -1.86 1.22 -18.94
N ILE A 109 -1.01 0.27 -18.54
CA ILE A 109 0.45 0.45 -18.57
C ILE A 109 0.96 0.61 -20.00
N ARG A 110 0.40 -0.12 -20.97
CA ARG A 110 0.80 0.01 -22.38
C ARG A 110 0.47 1.37 -22.96
N TRP A 111 -0.67 1.95 -22.60
CA TRP A 111 -1.11 3.25 -23.14
C TRP A 111 -0.46 4.44 -22.44
N LEU A 112 -0.42 4.43 -21.11
CA LEU A 112 0.01 5.58 -20.31
C LEU A 112 1.47 5.49 -19.87
N GLY A 113 2.03 4.29 -19.79
CA GLY A 113 3.33 4.03 -19.14
C GLY A 113 3.22 4.01 -17.62
N ALA A 114 4.21 3.40 -16.96
CA ALA A 114 4.16 3.13 -15.52
C ALA A 114 3.95 4.39 -14.64
N LYS A 115 4.62 5.50 -14.96
CA LYS A 115 4.50 6.76 -14.21
C LYS A 115 3.04 7.27 -14.17
N TRP A 116 2.44 7.42 -15.34
CA TRP A 116 1.09 7.97 -15.45
C TRP A 116 0.02 6.99 -14.97
N THR A 117 0.25 5.68 -15.12
CA THR A 117 -0.61 4.66 -14.50
C THR A 117 -0.66 4.78 -12.98
N ILE A 118 0.49 5.00 -12.32
CA ILE A 118 0.54 5.19 -10.85
C ILE A 118 -0.25 6.44 -10.45
N SER A 119 -0.04 7.57 -11.13
CA SER A 119 -0.74 8.83 -10.83
C SER A 119 -2.25 8.71 -11.05
N LEU A 120 -2.69 8.13 -12.16
CA LEU A 120 -4.11 7.90 -12.45
C LEU A 120 -4.76 6.97 -11.42
N ALA A 121 -4.05 5.91 -11.01
CA ALA A 121 -4.57 5.00 -10.00
C ALA A 121 -4.68 5.65 -8.62
N PHE A 122 -3.77 6.56 -8.23
CA PHE A 122 -3.95 7.36 -7.02
C PHE A 122 -5.21 8.22 -7.06
N VAL A 123 -5.55 8.79 -8.22
CA VAL A 123 -6.81 9.54 -8.39
C VAL A 123 -8.02 8.61 -8.25
N ALA A 124 -7.96 7.38 -8.76
CA ALA A 124 -9.03 6.41 -8.63
C ALA A 124 -9.37 6.02 -7.17
N TYR A 125 -8.44 6.26 -6.23
CA TYR A 125 -8.66 6.04 -4.80
C TYR A 125 -9.33 7.22 -4.10
N MET A 126 -9.25 8.44 -4.64
CA MET A 126 -9.81 9.65 -4.00
C MET A 126 -11.32 9.58 -3.77
N PRO A 127 -12.16 9.02 -4.69
CA PRO A 127 -13.59 8.85 -4.45
C PRO A 127 -13.90 8.09 -3.16
N PHE A 128 -13.06 7.12 -2.78
CA PHE A 128 -13.27 6.35 -1.55
C PHE A 128 -13.14 7.23 -0.31
N ILE A 129 -12.19 8.15 -0.27
CA ILE A 129 -12.08 9.11 0.83
C ILE A 129 -13.18 10.17 0.74
N MET A 130 -13.55 10.64 -0.45
CA MET A 130 -14.65 11.60 -0.62
C MET A 130 -16.01 11.02 -0.20
N ALA A 131 -16.25 9.73 -0.44
CA ALA A 131 -17.49 9.07 -0.03
C ALA A 131 -17.66 9.03 1.50
N GLN A 132 -16.58 9.17 2.27
CA GLN A 132 -16.61 9.24 3.74
C GLN A 132 -17.33 10.48 4.29
N PHE A 133 -17.44 11.56 3.51
CA PHE A 133 -18.22 12.73 3.93
C PHE A 133 -19.73 12.44 3.99
N TYR A 134 -20.21 11.48 3.18
CA TYR A 134 -21.59 11.04 3.10
C TYR A 134 -21.66 9.51 2.88
N PRO A 135 -21.37 8.70 3.91
CA PRO A 135 -21.25 7.26 3.78
C PRO A 135 -22.63 6.62 3.59
N LYS A 136 -22.96 6.26 2.35
CA LYS A 136 -24.17 5.52 1.96
C LYS A 136 -23.79 4.41 0.99
N PHE A 137 -24.61 3.36 0.87
CA PHE A 137 -24.35 2.27 -0.07
C PHE A 137 -24.07 2.75 -1.51
N HIS A 138 -24.84 3.72 -2.00
CA HIS A 138 -24.69 4.22 -3.36
C HIS A 138 -23.48 5.14 -3.57
N THR A 139 -22.84 5.65 -2.50
CA THR A 139 -21.59 6.43 -2.62
C THR A 139 -20.36 5.55 -2.37
N MET A 140 -20.42 4.73 -1.32
CA MET A 140 -19.30 3.91 -0.85
C MET A 140 -19.01 2.73 -1.75
N ILE A 141 -20.02 1.98 -2.21
CA ILE A 141 -19.79 0.80 -3.05
C ILE A 141 -19.14 1.18 -4.39
N PRO A 142 -19.64 2.17 -5.16
CA PRO A 142 -18.97 2.60 -6.38
C PRO A 142 -17.56 3.14 -6.13
N ALA A 143 -17.35 3.83 -5.01
CA ALA A 143 -16.04 4.33 -4.64
C ALA A 143 -15.05 3.21 -4.30
N GLY A 144 -15.51 2.15 -3.61
CA GLY A 144 -14.72 0.94 -3.35
C GLY A 144 -14.38 0.19 -4.64
N LEU A 145 -15.31 0.09 -5.58
CA LEU A 145 -15.04 -0.47 -6.91
C LEU A 145 -13.96 0.33 -7.66
N ALA A 146 -14.00 1.67 -7.58
CA ALA A 146 -12.99 2.52 -8.20
C ALA A 146 -11.58 2.26 -7.62
N VAL A 147 -11.47 2.07 -6.30
CA VAL A 147 -10.21 1.67 -5.64
C VAL A 147 -9.70 0.35 -6.19
N GLY A 148 -10.54 -0.70 -6.26
CA GLY A 148 -10.08 -2.00 -6.72
C GLY A 148 -9.67 -2.00 -8.20
N PHE A 149 -10.41 -1.31 -9.06
CA PHE A 149 -10.04 -1.11 -10.46
C PHE A 149 -8.77 -0.26 -10.66
N GLY A 150 -8.49 0.69 -9.77
CA GLY A 150 -7.22 1.42 -9.75
C GLY A 150 -6.07 0.58 -9.20
N GLY A 151 -6.35 -0.28 -8.22
CA GLY A 151 -5.36 -1.04 -7.48
C GLY A 151 -4.57 -2.02 -8.33
N GLY A 152 -5.22 -2.73 -9.26
CA GLY A 152 -4.51 -3.68 -10.12
C GLY A 152 -3.42 -3.00 -10.96
N PRO A 153 -3.77 -2.01 -11.82
CA PRO A 153 -2.79 -1.21 -12.55
C PRO A 153 -1.74 -0.56 -11.67
N LEU A 154 -2.10 -0.07 -10.47
CA LEU A 154 -1.17 0.57 -9.55
C LEU A 154 -0.03 -0.37 -9.13
N TRP A 155 -0.39 -1.56 -8.64
CA TRP A 155 0.58 -2.54 -8.15
C TRP A 155 1.45 -3.07 -9.27
N CYS A 156 0.87 -3.39 -10.43
CA CYS A 156 1.62 -3.82 -11.60
C CYS A 156 2.54 -2.72 -12.13
N ALA A 157 2.05 -1.49 -12.30
CA ALA A 157 2.84 -0.37 -12.82
C ALA A 157 4.05 -0.09 -11.93
N LYS A 158 3.88 -0.17 -10.62
CA LYS A 158 4.99 -0.04 -9.68
C LYS A 158 6.01 -1.16 -9.81
N CYS A 159 5.57 -2.42 -9.89
CA CYS A 159 6.51 -3.53 -10.07
C CYS A 159 7.30 -3.35 -11.37
N THR A 160 6.61 -3.04 -12.46
CA THR A 160 7.24 -2.72 -13.75
C THR A 160 8.21 -1.55 -13.64
N PHE A 161 7.83 -0.45 -12.98
CA PHE A 161 8.70 0.70 -12.80
C PHE A 161 9.99 0.32 -12.07
N LEU A 162 9.87 -0.35 -10.91
CA LEU A 162 11.03 -0.74 -10.10
C LEU A 162 11.94 -1.71 -10.86
N THR A 163 11.39 -2.68 -11.57
CA THR A 163 12.19 -3.61 -12.39
C THR A 163 12.95 -2.89 -13.50
N ILE A 164 12.31 -1.98 -14.24
CA ILE A 164 12.98 -1.25 -15.33
C ILE A 164 14.11 -0.36 -14.78
N VAL A 165 13.87 0.38 -13.68
CA VAL A 165 14.93 1.23 -13.11
C VAL A 165 16.03 0.42 -12.44
N SER A 166 15.74 -0.78 -11.92
CA SER A 166 16.76 -1.71 -11.43
C SER A 166 17.66 -2.21 -12.54
N GLU A 167 17.09 -2.55 -13.70
CA GLU A 167 17.88 -2.95 -14.86
C GLU A 167 18.77 -1.81 -15.36
N ALA A 168 18.24 -0.59 -15.44
CA ALA A 168 19.03 0.59 -15.79
C ALA A 168 20.17 0.83 -14.78
N TYR A 169 19.89 0.71 -13.48
CA TYR A 169 20.90 0.89 -12.42
C TYR A 169 21.97 -0.20 -12.44
N SER A 170 21.58 -1.43 -12.76
CA SER A 170 22.49 -2.58 -12.93
C SER A 170 23.51 -2.29 -14.03
N LYS A 171 23.07 -1.80 -15.19
CA LYS A 171 23.96 -1.39 -16.29
C LYS A 171 24.92 -0.25 -15.93
N VAL A 172 24.49 0.68 -15.08
CA VAL A 172 25.35 1.81 -14.63
C VAL A 172 26.40 1.38 -13.61
N THR A 173 26.09 0.40 -12.75
CA THR A 173 26.91 0.05 -11.58
C THR A 173 27.64 -1.28 -11.68
N GLY A 174 27.31 -2.11 -12.66
CA GLY A 174 27.84 -3.47 -12.82
C GLY A 174 27.32 -4.48 -11.80
N ILE A 175 26.35 -4.12 -10.96
CA ILE A 175 25.74 -5.02 -9.97
C ILE A 175 24.62 -5.83 -10.65
N SER A 176 24.50 -7.13 -10.37
CA SER A 176 23.42 -7.97 -10.95
C SER A 176 22.02 -7.39 -10.73
N SER A 177 21.20 -7.39 -11.79
CA SER A 177 19.84 -6.82 -11.79
C SER A 177 18.96 -7.41 -10.69
N ASP A 178 19.06 -8.72 -10.41
CA ASP A 178 18.24 -9.41 -9.40
C ASP A 178 18.47 -8.85 -7.99
N ILE A 179 19.72 -8.49 -7.68
CA ILE A 179 20.10 -7.89 -6.39
C ILE A 179 19.53 -6.48 -6.30
N VAL A 180 19.62 -5.70 -7.38
CA VAL A 180 19.12 -4.33 -7.43
C VAL A 180 17.59 -4.29 -7.35
N VAL A 181 16.89 -5.20 -8.03
CA VAL A 181 15.42 -5.37 -7.95
C VAL A 181 15.03 -5.61 -6.50
N THR A 182 15.65 -6.60 -5.85
CA THR A 182 15.35 -6.93 -4.45
C THR A 182 15.59 -5.74 -3.53
N ARG A 183 16.68 -4.99 -3.74
CA ARG A 183 17.00 -3.79 -2.96
C ARG A 183 15.96 -2.69 -3.12
N PHE A 184 15.57 -2.35 -4.35
CA PHE A 184 14.59 -1.29 -4.60
C PHE A 184 13.20 -1.68 -4.13
N PHE A 185 12.80 -2.95 -4.30
CA PHE A 185 11.55 -3.46 -3.72
C PHE A 185 11.57 -3.41 -2.19
N GLY A 186 12.69 -3.78 -1.54
CA GLY A 186 12.84 -3.69 -0.09
C GLY A 186 12.67 -2.26 0.43
N VAL A 187 13.35 -1.29 -0.18
CA VAL A 187 13.21 0.13 0.16
C VAL A 187 11.78 0.63 -0.07
N PHE A 188 11.17 0.25 -1.20
CA PHE A 188 9.78 0.58 -1.48
C PHE A 188 8.83 0.03 -0.39
N PHE A 189 8.95 -1.25 -0.05
CA PHE A 189 8.08 -1.90 0.93
C PHE A 189 8.32 -1.39 2.35
N MET A 190 9.52 -0.93 2.69
CA MET A 190 9.78 -0.21 3.94
C MET A 190 8.88 1.02 4.07
N PHE A 191 8.84 1.88 3.05
CA PHE A 191 7.93 3.04 3.04
C PHE A 191 6.45 2.64 3.05
N TYR A 192 6.09 1.63 2.25
CA TYR A 192 4.71 1.15 2.18
C TYR A 192 4.21 0.62 3.52
N GLN A 193 5.00 -0.19 4.25
CA GLN A 193 4.57 -0.71 5.54
C GLN A 193 4.53 0.37 6.61
N PHE A 194 5.42 1.36 6.54
CA PHE A 194 5.38 2.51 7.45
C PHE A 194 4.11 3.36 7.29
N SER A 195 3.45 3.31 6.14
CA SER A 195 2.19 4.02 5.90
C SER A 195 1.07 3.62 6.87
N GLN A 196 1.00 2.35 7.28
CA GLN A 196 -0.01 1.84 8.22
C GLN A 196 0.14 2.48 9.60
N VAL A 197 1.38 2.68 10.05
CA VAL A 197 1.69 3.32 11.34
C VAL A 197 1.14 4.74 11.35
N TRP A 198 1.46 5.53 10.32
CA TRP A 198 0.95 6.90 10.20
C TRP A 198 -0.57 6.96 10.02
N GLY A 199 -1.15 6.04 9.25
CA GLY A 199 -2.59 5.99 9.04
C GLY A 199 -3.33 5.80 10.36
N ASN A 200 -2.92 4.80 11.14
CA ASN A 200 -3.51 4.52 12.45
C ASN A 200 -3.22 5.61 13.47
N LEU A 201 -2.04 6.23 13.43
CA LEU A 201 -1.70 7.33 14.33
C LEU A 201 -2.58 8.56 14.09
N ILE A 202 -2.81 8.94 12.83
CA ILE A 202 -3.71 10.05 12.47
C ILE A 202 -5.15 9.74 12.94
N SER A 203 -5.64 8.53 12.67
CA SER A 203 -6.96 8.08 13.15
C SER A 203 -7.08 8.20 14.66
N SER A 204 -6.08 7.69 15.40
CA SER A 204 -6.06 7.75 16.86
C SER A 204 -6.03 9.19 17.38
N ALA A 205 -5.14 10.04 16.85
CA ALA A 205 -5.01 11.43 17.31
C ALA A 205 -6.29 12.24 17.12
N VAL A 206 -7.00 12.07 16.00
CA VAL A 206 -8.24 12.81 15.73
C VAL A 206 -9.44 12.26 16.48
N LEU A 207 -9.50 10.94 16.69
CA LEU A 207 -10.60 10.34 17.46
C LEU A 207 -10.47 10.65 18.95
N SER A 208 -9.26 10.65 19.51
CA SER A 208 -8.97 10.91 20.92
C SER A 208 -9.04 12.40 21.31
N SER A 209 -8.95 13.33 20.35
CA SER A 209 -9.10 14.77 20.63
C SER A 209 -10.57 15.08 20.97
N GLY A 210 -10.89 15.26 22.25
CA GLY A 210 -12.23 15.66 22.70
C GLY A 210 -12.77 14.97 23.97
N GLU A 211 -12.01 14.07 24.61
CA GLU A 211 -12.40 13.47 25.91
C GLU A 211 -11.84 14.23 27.13
N SER A 212 -11.17 15.37 26.93
CA SER A 212 -10.67 16.20 28.03
C SER A 212 -11.58 17.40 28.25
N PRO A 213 -11.92 17.78 29.51
CA PRO A 213 -12.55 19.06 29.85
C PRO A 213 -11.56 20.23 29.69
N LEU A 214 -10.80 20.25 28.60
CA LEU A 214 -9.83 21.27 28.19
C LEU A 214 -10.18 21.88 26.82
N ALA A 215 -11.42 21.71 26.36
CA ALA A 215 -11.93 22.33 25.13
C ALA A 215 -12.16 23.86 25.26
N GLU A 216 -11.38 24.55 26.09
CA GLU A 216 -11.28 26.02 26.16
C GLU A 216 -9.88 26.56 25.83
N ILE A 217 -8.98 25.75 25.25
CA ILE A 217 -7.68 26.25 24.76
C ILE A 217 -7.56 26.01 23.25
N GLN A 218 -8.51 26.50 22.47
CA GLN A 218 -8.35 26.56 21.02
C GLN A 218 -8.73 27.93 20.50
N SER A 219 -7.84 28.90 20.70
CA SER A 219 -7.85 30.09 19.85
C SER A 219 -6.50 30.77 19.63
N ASN A 220 -5.32 30.20 19.98
CA ASN A 220 -4.04 30.90 19.76
C ASN A 220 -2.75 30.01 19.74
N VAL A 221 -2.76 28.79 19.19
CA VAL A 221 -1.50 28.03 19.04
C VAL A 221 -0.97 28.17 17.61
N SER A 222 0.04 29.02 17.45
CA SER A 222 0.82 29.16 16.23
C SER A 222 1.67 27.91 15.99
N PHE A 223 1.69 27.43 14.76
CA PHE A 223 2.28 26.16 14.30
C PHE A 223 3.84 26.18 14.27
N SER A 224 4.49 26.72 15.30
CA SER A 224 5.93 27.03 15.25
C SER A 224 6.82 26.16 16.14
N ASN A 225 6.29 25.22 16.94
CA ASN A 225 7.14 24.38 17.79
C ASN A 225 6.61 22.95 17.98
N ILE A 226 7.00 22.06 17.06
CA ILE A 226 6.65 20.63 17.03
C ILE A 226 7.08 19.90 18.32
N THR A 227 8.09 20.39 19.01
CA THR A 227 8.64 19.81 20.23
C THR A 227 7.71 19.93 21.44
N GLU A 228 6.89 20.99 21.52
CA GLU A 228 5.93 21.19 22.62
C GLU A 228 4.70 20.29 22.44
N VAL A 229 4.22 20.15 21.20
CA VAL A 229 3.16 19.19 20.85
C VAL A 229 3.56 17.76 21.21
N PHE A 230 4.82 17.38 20.93
CA PHE A 230 5.31 16.04 21.24
C PHE A 230 5.44 15.77 22.75
N LYS A 231 5.78 16.79 23.56
CA LYS A 231 5.83 16.66 25.02
C LYS A 231 4.43 16.50 25.63
N GLU A 232 3.43 17.18 25.09
CA GLU A 232 2.05 17.09 25.57
C GLU A 232 1.42 15.72 25.24
N ILE A 233 1.78 15.13 24.10
CA ILE A 233 1.38 13.76 23.72
C ILE A 233 2.06 12.69 24.60
N VAL A 234 3.29 12.93 25.07
CA VAL A 234 4.10 11.92 25.77
C VAL A 234 3.90 11.94 27.29
N ASN A 235 3.45 13.05 27.89
CA ASN A 235 3.27 13.15 29.34
C ASN A 235 1.91 12.59 29.81
N ILE A 236 1.64 11.31 29.47
CA ILE A 236 0.51 10.53 30.00
C ILE A 236 0.83 10.21 31.48
N SER A 237 0.56 11.15 32.37
CA SER A 237 0.39 10.86 33.78
C SER A 237 -0.94 10.12 33.95
N THR A 238 -0.84 8.81 34.21
CA THR A 238 -1.81 7.90 34.83
C THR A 238 -3.29 8.34 34.80
N PRO A 239 -4.16 7.70 33.99
CA PRO A 239 -5.59 7.95 34.09
C PRO A 239 -6.12 7.37 35.42
N GLN A 240 -6.81 8.22 36.16
CA GLN A 240 -7.63 7.86 37.31
C GLN A 240 -8.69 6.84 36.84
N ARG A 241 -8.79 5.72 37.57
CA ARG A 241 -9.74 4.63 37.29
C ARG A 241 -11.17 5.17 37.32
N ASP A 242 -11.75 5.36 36.15
CA ASP A 242 -13.19 5.50 35.96
C ASP A 242 -13.68 4.35 35.08
N SER A 243 -14.92 3.92 35.32
CA SER A 243 -15.58 2.64 34.99
C SER A 243 -15.60 2.13 33.52
N GLY A 244 -14.53 2.37 32.73
CA GLY A 244 -14.34 1.94 31.34
C GLY A 244 -13.48 0.69 31.13
N ASP A 245 -13.13 -0.04 32.20
CA ASP A 245 -12.28 -1.24 32.17
C ASP A 245 -12.95 -2.52 31.59
N ILE A 246 -14.03 -2.36 30.82
CA ILE A 246 -14.69 -3.46 30.09
C ILE A 246 -14.36 -3.35 28.61
N CYS A 247 -13.11 -3.63 28.26
CA CYS A 247 -12.69 -3.92 26.90
C CYS A 247 -11.95 -5.28 26.85
N GLY A 248 -12.11 -6.04 25.76
CA GLY A 248 -11.47 -7.35 25.59
C GLY A 248 -12.31 -8.55 26.04
N ALA A 249 -11.67 -9.61 26.56
CA ALA A 249 -12.27 -10.93 26.77
C ALA A 249 -13.49 -10.98 27.73
N ASN A 250 -13.73 -9.90 28.49
CA ASN A 250 -14.88 -9.73 29.37
C ASN A 250 -16.05 -8.96 28.73
N PHE A 251 -15.98 -8.65 27.42
CA PHE A 251 -17.06 -8.01 26.68
C PHE A 251 -18.14 -9.04 26.31
N CYS A 252 -19.28 -8.99 27.01
CA CYS A 252 -20.44 -9.85 26.74
C CYS A 252 -21.52 -9.07 25.95
N PRO A 253 -21.64 -9.28 24.62
CA PRO A 253 -22.71 -8.66 23.85
C PRO A 253 -24.05 -9.32 24.18
N GLY A 254 -24.98 -8.58 24.78
CA GLY A 254 -26.38 -9.02 24.94
C GLY A 254 -26.96 -9.05 26.35
N THR A 255 -26.19 -8.76 27.40
CA THR A 255 -26.73 -8.55 28.76
C THR A 255 -27.08 -7.08 28.97
N SER A 256 -28.35 -6.81 29.23
CA SER A 256 -28.94 -5.49 29.46
C SER A 256 -28.46 -4.84 30.77
N LEU A 257 -27.22 -4.37 30.77
CA LEU A 257 -26.77 -3.27 31.62
C LEU A 257 -26.39 -2.14 30.66
N GLU A 258 -26.81 -0.94 31.02
CA GLU A 258 -26.74 0.32 30.28
C GLU A 258 -25.67 0.33 29.18
N ALA A 259 -26.10 0.61 27.94
CA ALA A 259 -25.22 0.79 26.80
C ALA A 259 -24.00 1.60 27.26
N VAL A 260 -22.81 0.98 27.23
CA VAL A 260 -21.57 1.61 27.65
C VAL A 260 -21.52 2.99 26.99
N PRO A 261 -21.56 4.10 27.74
CA PRO A 261 -21.70 5.45 27.17
C PRO A 261 -20.54 5.80 26.23
N ASN A 262 -19.45 5.03 26.30
CA ASN A 262 -18.24 5.13 25.49
C ASN A 262 -18.32 4.52 24.08
N LEU A 263 -19.44 3.91 23.67
CA LEU A 263 -19.60 3.31 22.34
C LEU A 263 -20.54 4.12 21.44
N THR A 264 -20.66 5.43 21.67
CA THR A 264 -21.32 6.30 20.70
C THR A 264 -20.42 6.45 19.47
N PRO A 265 -20.98 6.33 18.24
CA PRO A 265 -20.19 6.54 17.04
C PRO A 265 -19.58 7.95 17.07
N PRO A 266 -18.33 8.11 16.61
CA PRO A 266 -17.64 9.39 16.66
C PRO A 266 -18.47 10.47 15.96
N SER A 267 -18.43 11.70 16.49
CA SER A 267 -19.20 12.80 15.91
C SER A 267 -18.89 12.96 14.42
N PRO A 268 -19.88 13.28 13.57
CA PRO A 268 -19.66 13.45 12.14
C PRO A 268 -18.52 14.42 11.80
N SER A 269 -18.32 15.44 12.62
CA SER A 269 -17.22 16.42 12.49
C SER A 269 -15.83 15.78 12.56
N LYS A 270 -15.60 14.79 13.44
CA LYS A 270 -14.32 14.08 13.55
C LYS A 270 -14.06 13.23 12.32
N ILE A 271 -15.06 12.50 11.85
CA ILE A 271 -14.97 11.66 10.64
C ILE A 271 -14.65 12.53 9.42
N GLN A 272 -15.33 13.67 9.28
CA GLN A 272 -15.08 14.63 8.20
C GLN A 272 -13.69 15.26 8.27
N THR A 273 -13.18 15.52 9.48
CA THR A 273 -11.82 16.03 9.69
C THR A 273 -10.77 15.01 9.23
N ILE A 274 -10.92 13.74 9.63
CA ILE A 274 -10.04 12.64 9.19
C ILE A 274 -10.09 12.49 7.66
N ALA A 275 -11.30 12.48 7.09
CA ALA A 275 -11.49 12.38 5.65
C ALA A 275 -10.84 13.54 4.88
N GLY A 276 -10.92 14.77 5.41
CA GLY A 276 -10.27 15.94 4.83
C GLY A 276 -8.73 15.83 4.83
N ILE A 277 -8.13 15.42 5.95
CA ILE A 277 -6.68 15.20 6.06
C ILE A 277 -6.23 14.14 5.04
N TYR A 278 -6.94 13.02 4.97
CA TYR A 278 -6.63 11.93 4.05
C TYR A 278 -6.79 12.30 2.58
N LEU A 279 -7.79 13.11 2.24
CA LEU A 279 -7.97 13.59 0.87
C LEU A 279 -6.81 14.49 0.45
N ALA A 280 -6.38 15.40 1.34
CA ALA A 280 -5.21 16.24 1.10
C ALA A 280 -3.94 15.41 0.87
N CYS A 281 -3.70 14.38 1.70
CA CYS A 281 -2.60 13.44 1.51
C CYS A 281 -2.63 12.77 0.12
N MET A 282 -3.80 12.27 -0.30
CA MET A 282 -3.92 11.61 -1.61
C MET A 282 -3.65 12.56 -2.77
N ILE A 283 -4.11 13.81 -2.68
CA ILE A 283 -3.84 14.85 -3.70
C ILE A 283 -2.34 15.14 -3.78
N VAL A 284 -1.71 15.41 -2.63
CA VAL A 284 -0.26 15.65 -2.56
C VAL A 284 0.54 14.47 -3.13
N ALA A 285 0.16 13.23 -2.80
CA ALA A 285 0.81 12.04 -3.33
C ALA A 285 0.70 11.93 -4.86
N SER A 286 -0.49 12.21 -5.42
CA SER A 286 -0.70 12.19 -6.88
C SER A 286 0.13 13.25 -7.60
N LEU A 287 0.15 14.49 -7.07
CA LEU A 287 0.97 15.56 -7.62
C LEU A 287 2.47 15.25 -7.50
N THR A 288 2.88 14.61 -6.40
CA THR A 288 4.27 14.19 -6.19
C THR A 288 4.73 13.24 -7.30
N VAL A 289 3.93 12.22 -7.63
CA VAL A 289 4.25 11.31 -8.73
C VAL A 289 4.25 12.04 -10.09
N ALA A 290 3.26 12.90 -10.32
CA ALA A 290 3.13 13.61 -11.60
C ALA A 290 4.35 14.52 -11.89
N PHE A 291 4.83 15.28 -10.91
CA PHE A 291 5.86 16.29 -11.11
C PHE A 291 7.30 15.83 -10.79
N PHE A 292 7.50 14.97 -9.79
CA PHE A 292 8.85 14.67 -9.29
C PHE A 292 9.45 13.36 -9.80
N VAL A 293 8.63 12.45 -10.33
CA VAL A 293 9.10 11.20 -10.93
C VAL A 293 9.49 11.45 -12.38
N ASP A 294 10.74 11.17 -12.74
CA ASP A 294 11.18 11.25 -14.14
C ASP A 294 10.58 10.09 -14.94
N SER A 295 10.20 10.35 -16.20
CA SER A 295 9.75 9.29 -17.10
C SER A 295 10.90 8.36 -17.45
N VAL A 296 10.66 7.05 -17.40
CA VAL A 296 11.64 6.00 -17.70
C VAL A 296 11.73 5.71 -19.22
N LYS A 297 10.95 6.42 -20.06
CA LYS A 297 11.09 6.32 -21.52
C LYS A 297 12.41 6.95 -21.96
N ARG A 298 13.44 6.14 -22.13
CA ARG A 298 14.65 6.40 -22.91
C ARG A 298 14.88 5.24 -23.85
#